data_AF-A0A1M4SQC0-F1
#
_entry.id   AF-A0A1M4SQC0-F1
#
_cell.length_a   1.000
_cell.length_b   1.000
_cell.length_c   1.000
_cell.angle_alpha   90.00
_cell.angle_beta   90.00
_cell.angle_gamma   90.00
#
_symmetry.space_group_name_H-M   'P 1'
#
loop_
_entity.id
_entity.type
_entity.pdbx_description
1 polymer ?
#
loop_
_entity_poly.entity_id
_entity_poly.type
_entity_poly.pdbx_seq_one_letter_code
_entity_poly.pdbx_strand_id
1 'polypeptide(L)'
;MMSVNEIFLSQNPNRLKKDRWQNAATPFFSLCSFLLIYVSTFGNASNAPSNAGYFNIDTITIASEPDYPPYCIVDKNGNADGFAIELFLAAAKATGLNVKVKVGIWELIKNDLAAGKIDALPFVGRTPPNVKKFLISLSPISFSTEPFLSGKRTPKFIRWKTCTGKKLW
;
A
#
# COMPACT_ATOMS: atom_id res chain seq x y z
N MET A 1 -38.32 -68.87 -36.74
CA MET A 1 -39.74 -68.53 -36.99
C MET A 1 -40.11 -67.48 -35.95
N MET A 2 -40.10 -66.19 -36.30
CA MET A 2 -40.47 -65.10 -35.38
C MET A 2 -41.98 -64.99 -35.29
N SER A 3 -42.50 -64.80 -34.08
CA SER A 3 -43.95 -64.65 -33.81
C SER A 3 -44.51 -63.38 -34.47
N VAL A 4 -45.76 -63.44 -34.92
CA VAL A 4 -46.50 -62.32 -35.54
C VAL A 4 -46.49 -61.05 -34.68
N ASN A 5 -46.36 -61.20 -33.35
CA ASN A 5 -46.26 -60.10 -32.41
C ASN A 5 -44.92 -59.32 -32.51
N GLU A 6 -43.84 -59.93 -32.97
CA GLU A 6 -42.53 -59.24 -33.07
C GLU A 6 -42.42 -58.37 -34.33
N ILE A 7 -43.12 -58.75 -35.40
CA ILE A 7 -43.16 -57.97 -36.66
C ILE A 7 -43.97 -56.67 -36.45
N PHE A 8 -45.04 -56.73 -35.63
CA PHE A 8 -45.85 -55.56 -35.31
C PHE A 8 -45.10 -54.54 -34.43
N LEU A 9 -44.15 -55.00 -33.61
CA LEU A 9 -43.35 -54.14 -32.73
C LEU A 9 -42.15 -53.48 -33.44
N SER A 10 -41.70 -54.00 -34.58
CA SER A 10 -40.59 -53.39 -35.36
C SER A 10 -41.05 -52.22 -36.25
N GLN A 11 -42.35 -52.14 -36.55
CA GLN A 11 -42.95 -51.14 -37.44
C GLN A 11 -43.47 -49.90 -36.69
N ASN A 12 -43.26 -49.78 -35.37
CA ASN A 12 -43.77 -48.64 -34.59
C ASN A 12 -42.81 -47.42 -34.70
N PRO A 13 -43.20 -46.33 -35.40
CA PRO A 13 -42.34 -45.17 -35.64
C PRO A 13 -42.03 -44.37 -34.36
N ASN A 14 -42.74 -44.63 -33.26
CA ASN A 14 -42.49 -43.99 -31.97
C ASN A 14 -41.36 -44.65 -31.17
N ARG A 15 -40.85 -45.82 -31.59
CA ARG A 15 -39.75 -46.50 -30.90
C ARG A 15 -38.42 -45.74 -31.07
N LEU A 16 -38.13 -45.27 -32.30
CA LEU A 16 -36.90 -44.57 -32.70
C LEU A 16 -36.79 -43.12 -32.21
N LYS A 17 -37.86 -42.59 -31.59
CA LYS A 17 -37.90 -41.21 -31.08
C LYS A 17 -37.57 -41.13 -29.60
N LYS A 18 -37.66 -42.23 -28.84
CA LYS A 18 -37.52 -42.22 -27.37
C LYS A 18 -36.09 -42.47 -26.90
N ASP A 19 -35.38 -43.30 -27.64
CA ASP A 19 -33.97 -43.70 -27.52
C ASP A 19 -32.98 -42.59 -27.93
N ARG A 20 -33.32 -41.74 -28.90
CA ARG A 20 -32.45 -40.63 -29.34
C ARG A 20 -32.26 -39.49 -28.34
N TRP A 21 -33.14 -39.33 -27.34
CA TRP A 21 -33.07 -38.24 -26.36
C TRP A 21 -32.62 -38.68 -24.96
N GLN A 22 -32.48 -39.99 -24.71
CA GLN A 22 -32.07 -40.49 -23.39
C GLN A 22 -30.55 -40.59 -23.23
N ASN A 23 -29.79 -40.75 -24.32
CA ASN A 23 -28.33 -40.93 -24.26
C ASN A 23 -27.53 -39.65 -24.56
N ALA A 24 -28.18 -38.55 -24.93
CA ALA A 24 -27.51 -37.29 -25.29
C ALA A 24 -27.35 -36.32 -24.11
N ALA A 25 -28.00 -36.57 -22.97
CA ALA A 25 -27.96 -35.70 -21.79
C ALA A 25 -26.97 -36.17 -20.70
N THR A 26 -26.29 -37.30 -20.89
CA THR A 26 -25.50 -37.97 -19.83
C THR A 26 -23.98 -37.98 -20.03
N PRO A 27 -23.33 -36.91 -20.54
CA PRO A 27 -21.95 -36.65 -20.12
C PRO A 27 -21.81 -35.38 -19.27
N PHE A 28 -22.77 -34.45 -19.33
CA PHE A 28 -22.67 -33.15 -18.66
C PHE A 28 -22.90 -33.22 -17.13
N PHE A 29 -23.83 -34.06 -16.67
CA PHE A 29 -24.13 -34.20 -15.24
C PHE A 29 -23.06 -34.99 -14.47
N SER A 30 -22.31 -35.87 -15.14
CA SER A 30 -21.25 -36.67 -14.50
C SER A 30 -19.99 -35.84 -14.22
N LEU A 31 -19.61 -34.96 -15.15
CA LEU A 31 -18.45 -34.08 -14.98
C LEU A 31 -18.65 -33.02 -13.88
N CYS A 32 -19.86 -32.46 -13.74
CA CYS A 32 -20.16 -31.55 -12.62
C CYS A 32 -20.14 -32.26 -11.27
N SER A 33 -20.61 -33.50 -11.21
CA SER A 33 -20.61 -34.29 -9.97
C SER A 33 -19.20 -34.68 -9.54
N PHE A 34 -18.30 -34.99 -10.48
CA PHE A 34 -16.88 -35.22 -10.18
C PHE A 34 -16.13 -33.95 -9.76
N LEU A 35 -16.47 -32.79 -10.34
CA LEU A 35 -15.88 -31.49 -9.96
C LEU A 35 -16.25 -31.08 -8.53
N LEU A 36 -17.51 -31.33 -8.13
CA LEU A 36 -17.98 -31.02 -6.77
C LEU A 36 -17.35 -31.91 -5.70
N ILE A 37 -17.07 -33.19 -6.01
CA ILE A 37 -16.35 -34.10 -5.11
C ILE A 37 -14.86 -33.74 -5.02
N TYR A 38 -14.23 -33.31 -6.12
CA TYR A 38 -12.83 -32.86 -6.14
C TYR A 38 -12.62 -31.58 -5.30
N VAL A 39 -13.56 -30.63 -5.36
CA VAL A 39 -13.54 -29.43 -4.50
C VAL A 39 -13.71 -29.79 -3.02
N SER A 40 -14.46 -30.85 -2.70
CA SER A 40 -14.69 -31.27 -1.31
C SER A 40 -13.48 -31.99 -0.69
N THR A 41 -12.71 -32.72 -1.49
CA THR A 41 -11.53 -33.47 -1.00
C THR A 41 -10.23 -32.66 -1.04
N PHE A 42 -10.12 -31.65 -1.92
CA PHE A 42 -8.95 -30.76 -2.00
C PHE A 42 -9.19 -29.33 -1.49
N GLY A 43 -10.44 -28.93 -1.22
CA GLY A 43 -10.78 -27.57 -0.78
C GLY A 43 -10.53 -27.26 0.70
N ASN A 44 -10.14 -28.23 1.52
CA ASN A 44 -9.91 -28.04 2.96
C ASN A 44 -8.42 -27.97 3.33
N ALA A 45 -7.62 -27.29 2.51
CA ALA A 45 -6.28 -26.84 2.89
C ALA A 45 -6.25 -25.31 3.05
N SER A 46 -7.08 -24.78 3.93
CA SER A 46 -6.98 -23.40 4.42
C SER A 46 -6.95 -23.36 5.95
N ASN A 47 -6.20 -24.27 6.57
CA ASN A 47 -5.49 -23.91 7.79
C ASN A 47 -4.25 -23.11 7.38
N ALA A 48 -4.47 -21.96 6.72
CA ALA A 48 -3.50 -20.89 6.87
C ALA A 48 -3.48 -20.64 8.39
N PRO A 49 -2.32 -20.72 9.08
CA PRO A 49 -2.27 -20.16 10.41
C PRO A 49 -2.84 -18.75 10.26
N SER A 50 -3.93 -18.48 10.97
CA SER A 50 -4.24 -17.10 11.27
C SER A 50 -3.03 -16.66 12.08
N ASN A 51 -2.04 -16.13 11.39
CA ASN A 51 -1.14 -15.16 11.93
C ASN A 51 -1.97 -13.89 12.22
N ALA A 52 -3.04 -14.04 13.01
CA ALA A 52 -3.26 -13.21 14.18
C ALA A 52 -2.12 -13.47 15.17
N GLY A 53 -0.88 -13.40 14.68
CA GLY A 53 0.23 -12.97 15.50
C GLY A 53 -0.21 -11.60 15.94
N TYR A 54 -0.46 -11.50 17.25
CA TYR A 54 -0.61 -10.27 18.00
C TYR A 54 -0.14 -9.07 17.17
N PHE A 55 -1.06 -8.17 16.82
CA PHE A 55 -0.65 -6.78 16.61
C PHE A 55 -0.06 -6.36 17.95
N ASN A 56 1.22 -6.65 18.16
CA ASN A 56 2.01 -5.91 19.11
C ASN A 56 1.88 -4.50 18.58
N ILE A 57 1.18 -3.64 19.32
CA ILE A 57 1.02 -2.25 18.89
C ILE A 57 2.39 -1.62 19.11
N ASP A 58 3.29 -1.89 18.16
CA ASP A 58 4.66 -1.40 18.17
C ASP A 58 4.53 0.11 18.09
N THR A 59 4.86 0.73 19.22
CA THR A 59 4.85 2.18 19.31
C THR A 59 6.07 2.68 18.57
N ILE A 60 5.85 3.30 17.42
CA ILE A 60 6.92 3.92 16.66
C ILE A 60 7.25 5.28 17.26
N THR A 61 8.54 5.60 17.31
CA THR A 61 9.04 6.89 17.75
C THR A 61 9.47 7.70 16.53
N ILE A 62 8.88 8.88 16.36
CA ILE A 62 9.29 9.83 15.33
C ILE A 62 9.90 11.07 15.96
N ALA A 63 10.62 11.86 15.16
CA ALA A 63 11.11 13.17 15.60
C ALA A 63 10.77 14.28 14.60
N SER A 64 10.60 15.49 15.13
CA SER A 64 10.29 16.71 14.38
C SER A 64 11.27 17.83 14.71
N GLU A 65 11.67 18.60 13.70
CA GLU A 65 12.41 19.84 13.88
C GLU A 65 11.49 20.93 14.44
N PRO A 66 11.96 21.82 15.34
CA PRO A 66 11.06 22.74 16.02
C PRO A 66 10.61 23.96 15.22
N ASP A 67 11.35 24.34 14.17
CA ASP A 67 11.18 25.64 13.50
C ASP A 67 11.33 25.53 11.97
N TYR A 68 10.41 24.80 11.35
CA TYR A 68 10.30 24.69 9.90
C TYR A 68 8.82 24.84 9.44
N PRO A 69 8.21 26.02 9.63
CA PRO A 69 6.83 26.27 9.22
C PRO A 69 6.65 26.17 7.69
N PRO A 70 5.48 25.72 7.22
CA PRO A 70 4.31 25.25 7.98
C PRO A 70 4.36 23.74 8.31
N TYR A 71 5.48 23.05 8.03
CA TYR A 71 5.56 21.59 8.06
C TYR A 71 5.82 21.01 9.44
N CYS A 72 6.81 21.58 10.13
CA CYS A 72 7.26 21.16 11.44
C CYS A 72 7.41 22.41 12.32
N ILE A 73 6.61 22.51 13.36
CA ILE A 73 6.64 23.60 14.32
C ILE A 73 6.50 23.02 15.73
N VAL A 74 6.65 23.87 16.74
CA VAL A 74 6.35 23.52 18.13
C VAL A 74 5.18 24.37 18.62
N ASP A 75 4.17 23.72 19.20
CA ASP A 75 3.03 24.39 19.81
C ASP A 75 3.42 25.13 21.10
N LYS A 76 2.48 25.90 21.66
CA LYS A 76 2.68 26.63 22.92
C LYS A 76 3.02 25.74 24.13
N ASN A 77 2.80 24.43 24.03
CA ASN A 77 3.03 23.46 25.09
C ASN A 77 4.36 22.70 24.91
N GLY A 78 5.11 22.98 23.83
CA GLY A 78 6.36 22.26 23.53
C GLY A 78 6.18 20.99 22.70
N ASN A 79 4.97 20.70 22.19
CA ASN A 79 4.71 19.53 21.36
C ASN A 79 5.02 19.82 19.90
N ALA A 80 5.47 18.80 19.17
CA ALA A 80 5.59 18.88 17.72
C ALA A 80 4.21 19.05 17.07
N ASP A 81 4.13 19.97 16.12
CA ASP A 81 2.93 20.33 15.39
C ASP A 81 3.30 20.69 13.93
N GLY A 82 2.31 20.99 13.09
CA GLY A 82 2.49 21.35 11.68
C GLY A 82 2.02 20.28 10.71
N PHE A 83 1.95 20.66 9.43
CA PHE A 83 1.31 19.85 8.39
C PHE A 83 1.90 18.43 8.26
N ALA A 84 3.23 18.29 8.34
CA ALA A 84 3.87 16.99 8.20
C ALA A 84 3.58 16.09 9.41
N ILE A 85 3.46 16.68 10.61
CA ILE A 85 3.14 15.96 11.84
C ILE A 85 1.69 15.50 11.84
N GLU A 86 0.75 16.40 11.54
CA GLU A 86 -0.66 16.06 11.44
C GLU A 86 -0.91 14.96 10.41
N LEU A 87 -0.30 15.06 9.23
CA LEU A 87 -0.41 14.05 8.18
C LEU A 87 0.12 12.69 8.63
N PHE A 88 1.28 12.65 9.29
CA PHE A 88 1.87 11.41 9.79
C PHE A 88 0.97 10.77 10.85
N LEU A 89 0.49 11.55 11.82
CA LEU A 89 -0.38 11.06 12.89
C LEU A 89 -1.72 10.57 12.35
N ALA A 90 -2.30 11.26 11.36
CA ALA A 90 -3.51 10.81 10.69
C ALA A 90 -3.31 9.46 9.97
N ALA A 91 -2.19 9.30 9.26
CA ALA A 91 -1.85 8.04 8.60
C ALA A 91 -1.64 6.90 9.61
N ALA A 92 -0.90 7.15 10.70
CA ALA A 92 -0.66 6.17 11.75
C ALA A 92 -1.96 5.74 12.46
N LYS A 93 -2.85 6.70 12.73
CA LYS A 93 -4.19 6.42 13.27
C LYS A 93 -5.01 5.54 12.33
N ALA A 94 -4.96 5.79 11.03
CA ALA A 94 -5.68 5.00 10.03
C ALA A 94 -5.18 3.55 9.93
N THR A 95 -3.93 3.28 10.31
CA THR A 95 -3.32 1.94 10.31
C THR A 95 -3.28 1.28 11.68
N GLY A 96 -3.74 1.94 12.75
CA GLY A 96 -3.71 1.42 14.12
C GLY A 96 -2.32 1.44 14.77
N LEU A 97 -1.38 2.25 14.26
CA LEU A 97 -0.05 2.43 14.85
C LEU A 97 -0.08 3.46 15.99
N ASN A 98 0.57 3.12 17.10
CA ASN A 98 0.87 4.09 18.16
C ASN A 98 2.12 4.88 17.80
N VAL A 99 2.09 6.20 18.01
CA VAL A 99 3.22 7.09 17.69
C VAL A 99 3.62 7.89 18.91
N LYS A 100 4.92 7.94 19.20
CA LYS A 100 5.54 8.90 20.11
C LYS A 100 6.31 9.92 19.30
N VAL A 101 6.09 11.20 19.57
CA VAL A 101 6.78 12.29 18.86
C VAL A 101 7.79 12.94 19.78
N LYS A 102 9.03 13.07 19.31
CA LYS A 102 10.10 13.84 19.95
C LYS A 102 10.34 15.13 19.17
N VAL A 103 10.69 16.19 19.87
CA VAL A 103 11.18 17.43 19.27
C VAL A 103 12.70 17.45 19.40
N GLY A 104 13.41 17.82 18.33
CA GLY A 104 14.86 17.97 18.37
C GLY A 104 15.41 18.69 17.16
N ILE A 105 16.60 19.28 17.29
CA ILE A 105 17.27 19.96 16.18
C ILE A 105 17.71 18.97 15.10
N TRP A 106 17.70 19.40 13.84
CA TRP A 106 17.93 18.56 12.66
C TRP A 106 19.16 17.66 12.77
N GLU A 107 20.31 18.21 13.16
CA GLU A 107 21.57 17.46 13.24
C GLU A 107 21.48 16.28 14.20
N LEU A 108 20.80 16.45 15.34
CA LEU A 108 20.64 15.40 16.35
C LEU A 108 19.64 14.35 15.90
N ILE A 109 18.45 14.77 15.44
CA ILE A 109 17.39 13.82 15.07
C ILE A 109 17.76 13.00 13.84
N LYS A 110 18.57 13.55 12.92
CA LYS A 110 19.12 12.83 11.79
C LYS A 110 20.13 11.75 12.22
N ASN A 111 20.96 12.05 13.22
CA ASN A 111 21.88 11.08 13.79
C ASN A 111 21.14 10.01 14.59
N ASP A 112 20.10 10.39 15.32
CA ASP A 112 19.25 9.45 16.04
C ASP A 112 18.51 8.49 15.09
N LEU A 113 18.06 8.98 13.93
CA LEU A 113 17.50 8.11 12.87
C LEU A 113 18.56 7.14 12.34
N ALA A 114 19.76 7.64 12.02
CA ALA A 114 20.86 6.80 11.54
C ALA A 114 21.31 5.74 12.57
N ALA A 115 21.16 6.04 13.85
CA ALA A 115 21.49 5.14 14.96
C ALA A 115 20.33 4.22 15.38
N GLY A 116 19.14 4.34 14.75
CA GLY A 116 17.96 3.55 15.11
C GLY A 116 17.33 3.91 16.46
N LYS A 117 17.58 5.12 16.99
CA LYS A 117 16.95 5.62 18.22
C LYS A 117 15.57 6.23 17.99
N ILE A 118 15.25 6.53 16.73
CA ILE A 118 13.93 6.90 16.23
C ILE A 118 13.68 6.13 14.94
N ASP A 119 12.42 5.91 14.62
CA ASP A 119 11.98 5.05 13.52
C ASP A 119 11.73 5.84 12.22
N ALA A 120 11.31 7.10 12.33
CA ALA A 120 11.05 7.93 11.16
C ALA A 120 11.18 9.44 11.40
N LEU A 121 11.36 10.16 10.30
CA LEU A 121 11.24 11.61 10.22
C LEU A 121 10.05 11.96 9.29
N PRO A 122 9.05 12.73 9.76
CA PRO A 122 7.86 13.07 8.99
C PRO A 122 8.12 13.97 7.77
N PHE A 123 9.21 14.74 7.80
CA PHE A 123 9.58 15.65 6.72
C PHE A 123 11.08 15.60 6.47
N VAL A 124 11.47 15.35 5.22
CA VAL A 124 12.86 15.34 4.78
C VAL A 124 12.96 15.68 3.31
N GLY A 125 13.93 16.52 2.96
CA GLY A 125 14.28 16.79 1.56
C GLY A 125 14.81 15.54 0.86
N ARG A 126 14.27 15.24 -0.33
CA ARG A 126 14.73 14.12 -1.16
C ARG A 126 16.02 14.50 -1.87
N THR A 127 17.15 14.14 -1.28
CA THR A 127 18.49 14.38 -1.83
C THR A 127 19.21 13.06 -2.10
N PRO A 128 20.17 13.01 -3.06
CA PRO A 128 20.94 11.79 -3.32
C PRO A 128 21.61 11.19 -2.07
N PRO A 129 22.20 11.98 -1.15
CA PRO A 129 22.74 11.46 0.10
C PRO A 129 21.70 10.82 1.02
N ASN A 130 20.48 11.37 1.10
CA ASN A 130 19.44 10.81 1.96
C ASN A 130 18.86 9.52 1.38
N VAL A 131 18.60 9.47 0.07
CA VAL A 131 18.07 8.27 -0.61
C VAL A 131 19.05 7.08 -0.53
N LYS A 132 20.36 7.33 -0.46
CA LYS A 132 21.36 6.27 -0.26
C LYS A 132 21.37 5.71 1.17
N LYS A 133 20.90 6.47 2.16
CA LYS A 133 21.01 6.12 3.59
C LYS A 133 19.68 5.65 4.20
N PHE A 134 18.56 6.12 3.67
CA PHE A 134 17.24 5.93 4.27
C PHE A 134 16.20 5.58 3.23
N LEU A 135 15.18 4.83 3.67
CA LEU A 135 13.95 4.64 2.91
C LEU A 135 13.10 5.90 3.01
N ILE A 136 12.71 6.45 1.86
CA ILE A 136 11.85 7.63 1.76
C ILE A 136 10.58 7.21 1.02
N SER A 137 9.42 7.67 1.51
CA SER A 137 8.13 7.43 0.83
C SER A 137 8.23 7.69 -0.68
N LEU A 138 7.57 6.83 -1.45
CA LEU A 138 7.56 6.90 -2.91
C LEU A 138 6.91 8.19 -3.42
N SER A 139 5.90 8.68 -2.71
CA SER A 139 5.20 9.93 -3.04
C SER A 139 5.67 11.06 -2.12
N PRO A 140 6.19 12.19 -2.66
CA PRO A 140 6.54 13.34 -1.86
C PRO A 140 5.26 14.01 -1.34
N ILE A 141 5.23 14.33 -0.05
CA ILE A 141 4.09 15.03 0.57
C ILE A 141 4.03 16.51 0.17
N SER A 142 5.13 17.07 -0.34
CA SER A 142 5.21 18.44 -0.86
C SER A 142 6.40 18.58 -1.81
N PHE A 143 6.27 19.48 -2.79
CA PHE A 143 7.37 19.93 -3.64
C PHE A 143 7.76 21.33 -3.20
N SER A 144 8.93 21.48 -2.57
CA SER A 144 9.49 22.80 -2.29
C SER A 144 10.20 23.32 -3.53
N THR A 145 9.81 24.51 -3.97
CA THR A 145 10.73 25.40 -4.67
C THR A 145 11.41 26.22 -3.58
N GLU A 146 12.73 26.32 -3.59
CA GLU A 146 13.45 27.24 -2.71
C GLU A 146 13.65 28.56 -3.47
N PRO A 147 12.71 29.53 -3.35
CA PRO A 147 12.84 30.80 -4.05
C PRO A 147 14.00 31.60 -3.44
N PHE A 148 14.89 32.07 -4.30
CA PHE A 148 15.91 33.02 -3.89
C PHE A 148 15.30 34.41 -3.74
N LEU A 149 15.24 34.93 -2.51
CA LEU A 149 14.82 36.30 -2.25
C LEU A 149 16.02 37.24 -2.35
N SER A 150 15.91 38.23 -3.23
CA SER A 150 16.90 39.29 -3.43
C SER A 150 16.32 40.61 -2.94
N GLY A 151 17.10 41.35 -2.13
CA GLY A 151 16.67 42.65 -1.62
C GLY A 151 16.45 43.66 -2.76
N LYS A 152 15.44 44.54 -2.61
CA LYS A 152 15.08 45.55 -3.63
C LYS A 152 16.24 46.47 -4.07
N ARG A 153 17.30 46.56 -3.28
CA ARG A 153 18.51 47.39 -3.52
C ARG A 153 19.64 46.65 -4.24
N THR A 154 19.53 45.34 -4.45
CA THR A 154 20.56 44.58 -5.20
C THR A 154 20.23 44.55 -6.69
N PRO A 155 21.22 44.71 -7.60
CA PRO A 155 20.97 44.61 -9.04
C PRO A 155 20.35 43.23 -9.35
N LYS A 156 19.36 43.24 -10.25
CA LYS A 156 18.48 42.12 -10.59
C LYS A 156 19.26 40.80 -10.68
N PHE A 157 19.10 39.94 -9.69
CA PHE A 157 19.65 38.58 -9.71
C PHE A 157 18.76 37.72 -10.61
N ILE A 158 19.14 37.60 -11.87
CA ILE A 158 18.34 36.89 -12.87
C ILE A 158 18.78 35.41 -13.00
N ARG A 159 20.02 35.07 -12.62
CA ARG A 159 20.58 33.73 -12.84
C ARG A 159 21.68 33.34 -11.88
N TRP A 160 21.83 32.05 -11.55
CA TRP A 160 22.89 31.51 -10.69
C TRP A 160 24.30 31.96 -11.09
N LYS A 161 24.58 32.03 -12.40
CA LYS A 161 25.86 32.52 -12.94
C LYS A 161 26.20 33.96 -12.54
N THR A 162 25.21 34.76 -12.14
CA THR A 162 25.40 36.15 -11.67
C THR A 162 25.67 36.25 -10.17
N CYS A 163 25.67 35.11 -9.46
CA CYS A 163 25.98 35.00 -8.03
C CYS A 163 27.46 34.64 -7.77
N THR A 164 28.23 34.25 -8.77
CA THR A 164 29.64 33.88 -8.62
C THR A 164 30.43 35.04 -8.01
N GLY A 165 31.15 34.78 -6.91
CA GLY A 165 31.96 35.78 -6.20
C GLY A 165 31.19 36.74 -5.29
N LYS A 166 29.86 36.62 -5.20
CA LYS A 166 29.04 37.39 -4.25
C LYS A 166 28.86 36.62 -2.95
N LYS A 167 28.90 37.32 -1.82
CA LYS A 167 28.60 36.74 -0.52
C LYS A 167 27.09 36.47 -0.44
N LEU A 168 26.74 35.19 -0.49
CA LEU A 168 25.41 34.71 -0.14
C LEU A 168 25.48 34.31 1.32
N TRP A 169 25.16 35.26 2.20
CA TRP A 169 25.15 35.17 3.68
C TRP A 169 26.34 34.44 4.33
#